data_AF-A0A376RI43-F1
#
_entry.id   AF-A0A376RI43-F1
#
_cell.length_a   1.000
_cell.length_b   1.000
_cell.length_c   1.000
_cell.angle_alpha   90.00
_cell.angle_beta   90.00
_cell.angle_gamma   90.00
#
_symmetry.space_group_name_H-M   'P 1'
#
loop_
_entity.id
_entity.type
_entity.pdbx_description
1 polymer ?
#
loop_
_entity_poly.entity_id
_entity_poly.type
_entity_poly.pdbx_seq_one_letter_code
_entity_poly.pdbx_strand_id
1 'polypeptide(L)'
;MPSPRLKTALQQAASASISRLRSKLGVDPLTCVALEDSVNGMIASKAARMRSIVVPAPEAQNDPRFVLANVKLSSLTELTAKDLLG
;
A
#
# COMPACT_ATOMS: atom_id res chain seq x y z
N MET A 1 -22.51 -6.77 -1.99
CA MET A 1 -21.82 -5.57 -1.44
C MET A 1 -21.31 -5.90 -0.05
N PRO A 2 -19.98 -5.93 0.22
CA PRO A 2 -19.47 -6.23 1.55
C PRO A 2 -19.83 -5.10 2.52
N SER A 3 -20.22 -5.46 3.74
CA SER A 3 -20.70 -4.51 4.76
C SER A 3 -19.61 -3.51 5.19
N PRO A 4 -19.97 -2.28 5.61
CA PRO A 4 -19.01 -1.27 6.04
C PRO A 4 -18.06 -1.78 7.14
N ARG A 5 -18.57 -2.61 8.06
CA ARG A 5 -17.79 -3.21 9.16
C ARG A 5 -16.70 -4.15 8.67
N LEU A 6 -16.96 -4.92 7.61
CA LEU A 6 -15.98 -5.84 7.04
C LEU A 6 -14.83 -5.07 6.38
N LYS A 7 -15.13 -3.93 5.73
CA LYS A 7 -14.13 -3.04 5.14
C LYS A 7 -13.25 -2.39 6.22
N THR A 8 -13.85 -1.91 7.31
CA THR A 8 -13.10 -1.32 8.44
C THR A 8 -12.21 -2.35 9.14
N ALA A 9 -12.68 -3.59 9.33
CA ALA A 9 -11.90 -4.65 9.95
C ALA A 9 -10.68 -5.06 9.10
N LEU A 10 -10.85 -5.19 7.77
CA LEU A 10 -9.75 -5.47 6.84
C LEU A 10 -8.72 -4.33 6.81
N GLN A 11 -9.18 -3.06 6.85
CA GLN A 11 -8.29 -1.89 6.95
C GLN A 11 -7.46 -1.91 8.24
N GLN A 12 -8.08 -2.22 9.37
CA GLN A 12 -7.42 -2.26 10.68
C GLN A 12 -6.40 -3.40 10.78
N ALA A 13 -6.74 -4.59 10.29
CA ALA A 13 -5.84 -5.74 10.35
C ALA A 13 -4.56 -5.52 9.53
N ALA A 14 -4.68 -4.95 8.33
CA ALA A 14 -3.53 -4.68 7.48
C ALA A 14 -2.71 -3.48 8.01
N SER A 15 -3.37 -2.46 8.57
CA SER A 15 -2.70 -1.37 9.30
C SER A 15 -1.96 -1.85 10.55
N ALA A 16 -2.34 -2.98 11.16
CA ALA A 16 -1.69 -3.53 12.34
C ALA A 16 -0.31 -4.13 12.04
N SER A 17 -0.12 -4.75 10.87
CA SER A 17 1.21 -5.23 10.44
C SER A 17 2.16 -4.06 10.19
N ILE A 18 1.65 -3.00 9.55
CA ILE A 18 2.41 -1.78 9.25
C ILE A 18 2.74 -0.98 10.51
N SER A 19 1.80 -0.85 11.46
CA SER A 19 2.06 -0.18 12.74
C SER A 19 3.12 -0.92 13.57
N ARG A 20 3.21 -2.24 13.43
CA ARG A 20 4.28 -3.04 14.04
C ARG A 20 5.63 -2.81 13.38
N LEU A 21 5.67 -2.59 12.06
CA LEU A 21 6.88 -2.23 11.33
C LEU A 21 7.43 -0.89 11.82
N ARG A 22 6.56 0.11 12.03
CA ARG A 22 6.91 1.40 12.66
C ARG A 22 7.60 1.18 14.01
N SER A 23 7.01 0.39 14.90
CA SER A 23 7.59 0.16 16.23
C SER A 23 8.95 -0.56 16.19
N LYS A 24 9.17 -1.40 15.17
CA LYS A 24 10.43 -2.13 15.00
C LYS A 24 11.53 -1.29 14.34
N LEU A 25 11.16 -0.45 13.38
CA LEU A 25 12.10 0.36 12.60
C LEU A 25 12.35 1.75 13.23
N GLY A 26 11.48 2.22 14.13
CA GLY A 26 11.61 3.52 14.78
C GLY A 26 11.43 4.73 13.85
N VAL A 27 10.92 4.53 12.64
CA VAL A 27 10.73 5.56 11.61
C VAL A 27 9.29 6.05 11.54
N ASP A 28 9.09 7.32 11.16
CA ASP A 28 7.75 7.89 10.96
C ASP A 28 7.09 7.30 9.69
N PRO A 29 5.90 6.70 9.77
CA PRO A 29 5.17 6.18 8.60
C PRO A 29 4.99 7.20 7.47
N LEU A 30 4.95 8.50 7.78
CA LEU A 30 4.86 9.56 6.77
C LEU A 30 6.12 9.68 5.90
N THR A 31 7.23 9.16 6.39
CA THR A 31 8.52 9.08 5.69
C THR A 31 8.74 7.73 5.03
N CYS A 32 7.78 6.81 5.13
CA CYS A 32 7.90 5.46 4.58
C CYS A 32 7.19 5.31 3.23
N VAL A 33 7.77 4.43 2.42
CA VAL A 33 7.18 3.96 1.16
C VAL A 33 6.85 2.47 1.30
N ALA A 34 5.63 2.10 0.95
CA ALA A 34 5.19 0.70 0.87
C ALA A 34 5.16 0.26 -0.60
N LEU A 35 5.78 -0.90 -0.87
CA LEU A 35 5.72 -1.60 -2.15
C LEU A 35 4.72 -2.76 -2.01
N GLU A 36 3.68 -2.75 -2.82
CA GLU A 36 2.53 -3.68 -2.66
C GLU A 36 2.11 -4.29 -4.00
N ASP A 37 1.63 -5.53 -3.99
CA ASP A 37 1.11 -6.24 -5.16
C ASP A 37 -0.43 -6.38 -5.15
N SER A 38 -1.05 -6.04 -4.03
CA SER A 38 -2.48 -6.25 -3.78
C SER A 38 -3.19 -4.99 -3.31
N VAL A 39 -4.48 -4.91 -3.62
CA VAL A 39 -5.32 -3.78 -3.17
C VAL A 39 -5.40 -3.72 -1.64
N ASN A 40 -5.41 -4.86 -0.95
CA ASN A 40 -5.49 -4.88 0.51
C ASN A 40 -4.23 -4.29 1.16
N GLY A 41 -3.05 -4.61 0.64
CA GLY A 41 -1.79 -4.03 1.10
C GLY A 41 -1.67 -2.54 0.79
N MET A 42 -2.06 -2.12 -0.41
CA MET A 42 -2.16 -0.69 -0.76
C MET A 42 -3.12 0.07 0.19
N ILE A 43 -4.28 -0.51 0.49
CA ILE A 43 -5.24 0.07 1.43
C ILE A 43 -4.64 0.20 2.83
N ALA A 44 -3.90 -0.83 3.29
CA ALA A 44 -3.20 -0.84 4.56
C ALA A 44 -2.19 0.31 4.68
N SER A 45 -1.34 0.45 3.66
CA SER A 45 -0.31 1.48 3.60
C SER A 45 -0.92 2.88 3.58
N LYS A 46 -2.03 3.07 2.86
CA LYS A 46 -2.79 4.33 2.89
C LYS A 46 -3.44 4.60 4.24
N ALA A 47 -3.97 3.59 4.93
CA ALA A 47 -4.50 3.74 6.29
C ALA A 47 -3.40 4.21 7.26
N ALA A 48 -2.19 3.70 7.10
CA ALA A 48 -1.01 4.10 7.86
C ALA A 48 -0.38 5.42 7.39
N ARG A 49 -0.97 6.08 6.39
CA ARG A 49 -0.51 7.36 5.81
C ARG A 49 0.88 7.28 5.14
N MET A 50 1.29 6.09 4.70
CA MET A 50 2.52 5.91 3.94
C MET A 50 2.33 6.30 2.47
N ARG A 51 3.45 6.58 1.78
CA ARG A 51 3.47 6.58 0.32
C ARG A 51 3.30 5.14 -0.17
N SER A 52 2.51 4.92 -1.21
CA SER A 52 2.24 3.58 -1.75
C SER A 52 2.63 3.48 -3.21
N ILE A 53 3.50 2.52 -3.52
CA ILE A 53 3.88 2.12 -4.87
C ILE A 53 3.33 0.72 -5.08
N VAL A 54 2.61 0.49 -6.18
CA VAL A 54 2.01 -0.82 -6.47
C VAL A 54 2.59 -1.45 -7.72
N VAL A 55 2.84 -2.75 -7.66
CA VAL A 55 3.18 -3.61 -8.80
C VAL A 55 2.17 -4.75 -8.81
N PRO A 56 1.00 -4.55 -9.43
CA PRO A 56 -0.10 -5.51 -9.31
C PRO A 56 0.27 -6.91 -9.82
N ALA A 57 -0.22 -7.93 -9.13
CA ALA A 57 -0.20 -9.29 -9.66
C ALA A 57 -0.90 -9.36 -11.04
N PRO A 58 -0.52 -10.29 -11.94
CA PRO A 58 -1.07 -10.37 -13.30
C PRO A 58 -2.60 -10.32 -13.36
N GLU A 59 -3.28 -11.03 -12.46
CA GLU A 59 -4.74 -11.09 -12.34
C GLU A 59 -5.40 -9.77 -11.91
N ALA A 60 -4.64 -8.87 -11.28
CA ALA A 60 -5.13 -7.62 -10.71
C ALA A 60 -4.66 -6.37 -11.47
N GLN A 61 -3.90 -6.52 -12.57
CA GLN A 61 -3.32 -5.39 -13.32
C GLN A 61 -4.33 -4.31 -13.70
N ASN A 62 -5.57 -4.69 -14.01
CA ASN A 62 -6.62 -3.76 -14.44
C ASN A 62 -7.57 -3.34 -13.31
N ASP A 63 -7.27 -3.68 -12.06
CA ASP A 63 -8.12 -3.29 -10.94
C ASP A 63 -8.12 -1.76 -10.77
N PRO A 64 -9.27 -1.09 -10.91
CA PRO A 64 -9.35 0.36 -10.84
C PRO A 64 -9.04 0.89 -9.44
N ARG A 65 -9.10 0.06 -8.40
CA ARG A 65 -8.82 0.47 -7.01
C ARG A 65 -7.37 0.91 -6.84
N PHE A 66 -6.45 0.45 -7.70
CA PHE A 66 -5.05 0.89 -7.69
C PHE A 66 -4.85 2.39 -8.01
N VAL A 67 -5.90 3.11 -8.42
CA VAL A 67 -5.89 4.59 -8.55
C VAL A 67 -5.52 5.30 -7.24
N LEU A 68 -5.69 4.62 -6.09
CA LEU A 68 -5.32 5.18 -4.79
C LEU A 68 -3.80 5.18 -4.55
N ALA A 69 -3.02 4.37 -5.27
CA ALA A 69 -1.57 4.32 -5.15
C ALA A 69 -0.93 5.65 -5.63
N ASN A 70 0.23 6.00 -5.07
CA ASN A 70 1.00 7.15 -5.55
C ASN A 70 1.64 6.85 -6.91
N VAL A 71 2.12 5.62 -7.10
CA VAL A 71 2.73 5.14 -8.33
C VAL A 71 2.23 3.72 -8.59
N LYS A 72 1.89 3.42 -9.84
CA LYS A 72 1.58 2.07 -10.32
C LYS A 72 2.60 1.73 -11.39
N LEU A 73 3.38 0.69 -11.16
CA LEU A 73 4.35 0.15 -12.11
C LEU A 73 3.85 -1.16 -12.70
N SER A 74 4.34 -1.50 -13.89
CA SER A 74 4.08 -2.81 -14.49
C SER A 74 5.02 -3.89 -13.94
N SER A 75 6.21 -3.47 -13.47
CA SER A 75 7.26 -4.32 -12.92
C SER A 75 8.13 -3.55 -11.93
N LEU A 76 8.72 -4.24 -10.94
CA LEU A 76 9.70 -3.65 -10.03
C LEU A 76 10.97 -3.17 -10.74
N THR A 77 11.27 -3.67 -11.94
CA THR A 77 12.42 -3.21 -12.75
C THR A 77 12.27 -1.77 -13.23
N GLU A 78 11.05 -1.22 -13.23
CA GLU A 78 10.77 0.17 -13.60
C GLU A 78 10.96 1.14 -12.42
N LEU A 79 11.22 0.62 -11.21
CA LEU A 79 11.30 1.44 -10.00
C LEU A 79 12.50 2.39 -10.07
N THR A 80 12.23 3.68 -9.92
CA THR A 80 13.25 4.74 -9.88
C THR A 80 13.32 5.41 -8.51
N ALA A 81 14.43 6.12 -8.26
CA ALA A 81 14.56 6.97 -7.07
C ALA A 81 13.47 8.05 -7.01
N LYS A 82 12.98 8.53 -8.15
CA LYS A 82 11.88 9.50 -8.22
C LYS A 82 10.58 8.92 -7.68
N ASP A 83 10.29 7.66 -7.97
CA ASP A 83 9.07 7.00 -7.49
C ASP A 83 9.07 6.88 -5.95
N LEU A 84 10.24 6.63 -5.37
CA LEU A 84 10.47 6.53 -3.92
C LEU A 84 10.37 7.91 -3.23
N LEU A 85 11.03 8.92 -3.77
CA LEU A 85 11.19 10.21 -3.10
C LEU A 85 10.02 11.18 -3.33
N GLY A 86 9.26 11.02 -4.42
CA GLY A 86 8.13 11.90 -4.76
C GLY A 86 8.55 13.17 -5.46
#